data_AF-A0A7S2D5I8-F1
#
_entry.id   AF-A0A7S2D5I8-F1
#
_cell.length_a   1.000
_cell.length_b   1.000
_cell.length_c   1.000
_cell.angle_alpha   90.00
_cell.angle_beta   90.00
_cell.angle_gamma   90.00
#
_symmetry.space_group_name_H-M   'P 1'
#
loop_
_entity.id
_entity.type
_entity.pdbx_description
1 polymer ?
#
loop_
_entity_poly.entity_id
_entity_poly.type
_entity_poly.pdbx_seq_one_letter_code
_entity_poly.pdbx_strand_id
1 'polypeptide(L)'
;LSMGRKAWYLLPPGSMSEEVHDATGPYLFPVRAFHSIMVGREVGKRPLYCVQHPGEIFYVPASWWHATMNLDRFQVAYGEKPSVMPEQSRRSPTLAKILEIYPQQPFDAAGYTAK
;
A
#
# COMPACT_ATOMS: atom_id res chain seq x y z
N LEU A 1 18.04 -2.57 10.56
CA LEU A 1 18.51 -3.12 9.26
C LEU A 1 17.45 -4.06 8.72
N SER A 2 16.94 -3.82 7.52
CA SER A 2 16.06 -4.76 6.80
C SER A 2 16.90 -5.70 5.93
N MET A 3 16.44 -6.93 5.69
CA MET A 3 17.09 -7.91 4.83
C MET A 3 16.09 -8.53 3.87
N GLY A 4 16.55 -8.92 2.67
CA GLY A 4 15.73 -9.48 1.61
C GLY A 4 14.81 -8.45 0.94
N ARG A 5 14.18 -8.85 -0.15
CA ARG A 5 13.29 -8.03 -0.97
C ARG A 5 11.83 -8.42 -0.76
N LYS A 6 10.98 -7.42 -0.53
CA LYS A 6 9.54 -7.58 -0.31
C LYS A 6 8.76 -7.00 -1.48
N ALA A 7 7.93 -7.80 -2.13
CA ALA A 7 6.93 -7.29 -3.06
C ALA A 7 5.70 -6.78 -2.30
N TRP A 8 5.22 -5.60 -2.68
CA TRP A 8 4.01 -4.97 -2.17
C TRP A 8 2.96 -4.87 -3.26
N TYR A 9 1.72 -5.13 -2.88
CA TYR A 9 0.52 -4.98 -3.71
C TYR A 9 -0.41 -4.02 -2.98
N LEU A 10 -0.88 -2.98 -3.67
CA LEU A 10 -1.63 -1.88 -3.06
C LEU A 10 -2.87 -1.54 -3.88
N LEU A 11 -4.02 -1.38 -3.22
CA LEU A 11 -5.20 -0.78 -3.82
C LEU A 11 -5.73 0.34 -2.91
N PRO A 12 -6.06 1.52 -3.47
CA PRO A 12 -6.75 2.56 -2.72
C PRO A 12 -8.11 2.07 -2.18
N PRO A 13 -8.61 2.65 -1.07
CA PRO A 13 -9.97 2.41 -0.62
C PRO A 13 -10.97 2.74 -1.75
N GLY A 14 -12.03 1.93 -1.88
CA GLY A 14 -13.03 2.07 -2.94
C GLY A 14 -12.59 1.61 -4.34
N SER A 15 -11.32 1.23 -4.54
CA SER A 15 -10.81 0.76 -5.84
C SER A 15 -10.85 -0.77 -6.00
N MET A 16 -11.43 -1.50 -5.04
CA MET A 16 -11.63 -2.95 -5.12
C MET A 16 -12.83 -3.25 -6.03
N SER A 17 -12.58 -3.47 -7.33
CA SER A 17 -13.63 -3.95 -8.24
C SER A 17 -13.92 -5.43 -8.01
N GLU A 18 -15.09 -5.90 -8.47
CA GLU A 18 -15.47 -7.32 -8.41
C GLU A 18 -14.44 -8.22 -9.11
N GLU A 19 -13.95 -7.81 -10.28
CA GLU A 19 -12.92 -8.53 -11.02
C GLU A 19 -11.60 -8.65 -10.22
N VAL A 20 -11.17 -7.58 -9.56
CA VAL A 20 -9.96 -7.59 -8.74
C VAL A 20 -10.18 -8.45 -7.50
N HIS A 21 -11.33 -8.30 -6.84
CA HIS A 21 -11.73 -9.09 -5.68
C HIS A 21 -11.69 -10.59 -5.98
N ASP A 22 -12.30 -11.03 -7.08
CA ASP A 22 -12.35 -12.44 -7.47
C ASP A 22 -10.96 -13.00 -7.80
N ALA A 23 -10.14 -12.20 -8.49
CA ALA A 23 -8.79 -12.60 -8.86
C ALA A 23 -7.82 -12.63 -7.66
N THR A 24 -7.97 -11.73 -6.70
CA THR A 24 -7.18 -11.72 -5.46
C THR A 24 -7.75 -12.63 -4.37
N GLY A 25 -8.95 -13.17 -4.59
CA GLY A 25 -9.70 -14.02 -3.69
C GLY A 25 -10.28 -13.26 -2.50
N PRO A 26 -11.35 -13.79 -1.86
CA PRO A 26 -12.02 -13.07 -0.79
C PRO A 26 -11.09 -12.80 0.39
N TYR A 27 -10.27 -13.75 0.90
CA TYR A 27 -9.39 -13.47 2.06
C TYR A 27 -8.12 -14.35 2.22
N LEU A 28 -7.81 -15.29 1.31
CA LEU A 28 -6.81 -16.35 1.60
C LEU A 28 -5.91 -16.78 0.43
N PHE A 29 -6.07 -16.26 -0.79
CA PHE A 29 -5.19 -16.71 -1.87
C PHE A 29 -3.77 -16.22 -1.64
N PRO A 30 -2.76 -17.11 -1.76
CA PRO A 30 -1.39 -16.69 -1.62
C PRO A 30 -1.08 -15.67 -2.70
N VAL A 31 -0.35 -14.61 -2.35
CA VAL A 31 0.02 -13.54 -3.28
C VAL A 31 0.65 -14.08 -4.56
N ARG A 32 1.38 -15.19 -4.47
CA ARG A 32 1.97 -15.89 -5.61
C ARG A 32 0.92 -16.35 -6.64
N ALA A 33 -0.27 -16.77 -6.21
CA ALA A 33 -1.33 -17.25 -7.08
C ALA A 33 -1.99 -16.11 -7.86
N PHE A 34 -2.34 -15.01 -7.20
CA PHE A 34 -2.94 -13.88 -7.93
C PHE A 34 -1.87 -13.07 -8.69
N HIS A 35 -0.60 -13.08 -8.28
CA HIS A 35 0.46 -12.35 -8.99
C HIS A 35 0.53 -12.76 -10.46
N SER A 36 0.50 -14.06 -10.78
CA SER A 36 0.56 -14.53 -12.17
C SER A 36 -0.64 -14.12 -13.01
N ILE A 37 -1.82 -13.93 -12.39
CA ILE A 37 -3.06 -13.53 -13.05
C ILE A 37 -3.13 -12.00 -13.24
N MET A 38 -2.53 -11.26 -12.32
CA MET A 38 -2.62 -9.80 -12.27
C MET A 38 -1.42 -9.09 -12.90
N VAL A 39 -0.27 -9.74 -13.00
CA VAL A 39 0.93 -9.18 -13.63
C VAL A 39 0.66 -8.96 -15.12
N GLY A 40 0.84 -7.72 -15.58
CA GLY A 40 0.59 -7.32 -16.97
C GLY A 40 -0.78 -6.68 -17.23
N ARG A 41 -1.71 -6.69 -16.26
CA ARG A 41 -2.96 -5.93 -16.38
C ARG A 41 -2.71 -4.42 -16.33
N GLU A 42 -3.63 -3.66 -16.93
CA GLU A 42 -3.60 -2.20 -16.92
C GLU A 42 -3.67 -1.65 -15.50
N VAL A 43 -3.04 -0.49 -15.27
CA VAL A 43 -3.18 0.24 -14.01
C VAL A 43 -4.67 0.56 -13.78
N GLY A 44 -5.18 0.28 -12.58
CA GLY A 44 -6.61 0.39 -12.25
C GLY A 44 -7.39 -0.93 -12.36
N LYS A 45 -6.86 -1.92 -13.10
CA LYS A 45 -7.42 -3.30 -13.17
C LYS A 45 -6.58 -4.32 -12.40
N ARG A 46 -5.64 -3.84 -11.58
CA ARG A 46 -4.79 -4.64 -10.70
C ARG A 46 -4.31 -3.78 -9.52
N PRO A 47 -3.85 -4.42 -8.44
CA PRO A 47 -3.06 -3.73 -7.43
C PRO A 47 -1.83 -3.03 -8.06
N LEU A 48 -1.51 -1.84 -7.54
CA LEU A 48 -0.20 -1.25 -7.72
C LEU A 48 0.84 -2.23 -7.17
N TYR A 49 1.98 -2.33 -7.85
CA TYR A 49 3.02 -3.30 -7.52
C TYR A 49 4.36 -2.59 -7.45
N CYS A 50 5.13 -2.88 -6.41
CA CYS A 50 6.52 -2.47 -6.29
C CYS A 50 7.32 -3.48 -5.47
N VAL A 51 8.64 -3.43 -5.60
CA VAL A 51 9.59 -4.20 -4.80
C VAL A 51 10.33 -3.25 -3.88
N GLN A 52 10.26 -3.50 -2.58
CA GLN A 52 11.07 -2.82 -1.57
C GLN A 52 12.39 -3.57 -1.40
N HIS A 53 13.49 -2.85 -1.58
CA HIS A 53 14.87 -3.31 -1.37
C HIS A 53 15.34 -3.03 0.08
N PRO A 54 16.38 -3.75 0.54
CA PRO A 54 16.99 -3.47 1.84
C PRO A 54 17.43 -2.00 1.98
N GLY A 55 17.01 -1.36 3.07
CA GLY A 55 17.32 0.05 3.36
C GLY A 55 16.24 1.04 2.91
N GLU A 56 15.27 0.61 2.10
CA GLU A 56 14.16 1.46 1.68
C GLU A 56 13.06 1.54 2.73
N ILE A 57 12.42 2.71 2.84
CA ILE A 57 11.24 2.93 3.67
C ILE A 57 10.00 2.80 2.78
N PHE A 58 9.01 2.04 3.25
CA PHE A 58 7.72 1.91 2.58
C PHE A 58 6.62 2.45 3.46
N TYR A 59 5.77 3.30 2.89
CA TYR A 59 4.62 3.89 3.59
C TYR A 59 3.32 3.45 2.89
N VAL A 60 2.40 2.87 3.67
CA VAL A 60 1.06 2.52 3.20
C VAL A 60 0.08 3.54 3.79
N PRO A 61 -0.64 4.32 2.96
CA PRO A 61 -1.63 5.25 3.47
C PRO A 61 -2.77 4.53 4.19
N ALA A 62 -3.48 5.27 5.04
CA ALA A 62 -4.58 4.74 5.83
C ALA A 62 -5.66 4.08 4.94
N SER A 63 -6.13 2.90 5.36
CA SER A 63 -7.22 2.15 4.72
C SER A 63 -6.94 1.61 3.31
N TRP A 64 -5.68 1.61 2.86
CA TRP A 64 -5.30 0.94 1.63
C TRP A 64 -5.26 -0.58 1.83
N TRP A 65 -5.91 -1.30 0.92
CA TRP A 65 -5.74 -2.74 0.83
C TRP A 65 -4.30 -3.05 0.46
N HIS A 66 -3.71 -4.03 1.13
CA HIS A 66 -2.36 -4.44 0.81
C HIS A 66 -2.14 -5.93 1.01
N ALA A 67 -1.24 -6.46 0.19
CA ALA A 67 -0.69 -7.79 0.36
C ALA A 67 0.82 -7.73 0.16
N THR A 68 1.55 -8.66 0.78
CA THR A 68 3.01 -8.73 0.66
C THR A 68 3.49 -10.12 0.31
N MET A 69 4.60 -10.20 -0.42
CA MET A 69 5.26 -11.46 -0.75
C MET A 69 6.76 -11.32 -0.57
N ASN A 70 7.34 -12.23 0.19
CA ASN A 70 8.80 -12.33 0.34
C ASN A 70 9.38 -12.91 -0.96
N LEU A 71 10.34 -12.21 -1.57
CA LEU A 71 10.95 -12.65 -2.83
C LEU A 71 12.22 -13.46 -2.60
N ASP A 72 12.87 -13.26 -1.46
CA ASP A 72 14.10 -13.96 -1.09
C ASP A 72 13.83 -15.02 -0.03
N ARG A 73 14.72 -16.02 0.05
CA ARG A 73 14.61 -17.15 0.99
C ARG A 73 14.57 -16.69 2.46
N PHE A 74 15.23 -15.59 2.76
CA PHE A 74 15.28 -15.00 4.09
C PHE A 74 14.98 -13.51 3.98
N GLN A 75 14.06 -13.03 4.81
CA GLN A 75 13.65 -11.63 4.81
C GLN A 75 13.31 -11.16 6.23
N VAL A 76 13.76 -9.96 6.58
CA VAL A 76 13.45 -9.28 7.83
C VAL A 76 13.10 -7.84 7.54
N ALA A 77 11.96 -7.38 8.04
CA ALA A 77 11.54 -5.98 7.97
C ALA A 77 10.82 -5.62 9.28
N TYR A 78 10.86 -4.35 9.64
CA TYR A 78 10.12 -3.79 10.78
C TYR A 78 9.28 -2.62 10.28
N GLY A 79 8.16 -2.40 10.93
CA GLY A 79 7.24 -1.32 10.62
C GLY A 79 6.29 -1.11 11.78
N GLU A 80 5.73 0.08 11.84
CA GLU A 80 4.77 0.47 12.87
C GLU A 80 3.60 1.19 12.18
N LYS A 81 2.39 0.96 12.68
CA LYS A 81 1.26 1.82 12.37
C LYS A 81 1.32 2.99 13.36
N PRO A 82 1.55 4.24 12.90
CA PRO A 82 1.60 5.38 13.80
C PRO A 82 0.31 5.48 14.62
N SER A 83 0.43 5.60 15.94
CA SER A 83 -0.70 5.84 16.85
C SER A 83 -1.20 7.28 16.79
N VAL A 84 -0.33 8.18 16.34
CA VAL A 84 -0.62 9.60 16.10
C VAL A 84 -0.11 9.92 14.69
N MET A 85 -1.00 10.42 13.83
CA MET A 85 -0.54 11.06 12.60
C MET A 85 0.15 12.36 13.01
N PRO A 86 1.44 12.56 12.71
CA PRO A 86 2.10 13.81 13.04
C PRO A 86 1.33 14.92 12.32
N GLU A 87 0.63 15.75 13.09
CA GLU A 87 0.01 16.95 12.55
C GLU A 87 1.15 17.80 11.97
N GLN A 88 1.17 17.97 10.65
CA GLN A 88 2.07 18.91 10.00
C GLN A 88 1.58 20.32 10.30
N SER A 89 1.79 20.77 11.54
CA SER A 89 1.38 22.10 12.02
C SER A 89 2.05 23.24 11.25
N ARG A 90 3.20 22.98 10.60
CA ARG A 90 3.89 23.90 9.70
C ARG A 90 3.96 23.33 8.29
N ARG A 91 3.34 24.03 7.34
CA ARG A 91 3.56 23.76 5.92
C ARG A 91 4.97 24.22 5.52
N SER A 92 5.83 23.28 5.16
CA SER A 92 7.13 23.62 4.57
C SER A 92 6.94 24.07 3.11
N PRO A 93 7.88 24.84 2.54
CA PRO A 93 7.87 25.13 1.10
C PRO A 93 7.85 23.86 0.24
N THR A 94 8.47 22.77 0.70
CA THR A 94 8.43 21.46 0.06
C THR A 94 7.03 20.86 0.09
N LEU A 95 6.33 20.93 1.24
CA LEU A 95 4.95 20.46 1.34
C LEU A 95 4.02 21.24 0.41
N ALA A 96 4.18 22.56 0.28
CA ALA A 96 3.37 23.37 -0.63
C ALA A 96 3.48 22.88 -2.08
N LYS A 97 4.71 22.64 -2.57
CA LYS A 97 4.94 22.07 -3.91
C LYS A 97 4.36 20.67 -4.07
N ILE A 98 4.48 19.82 -3.05
CA ILE A 98 3.88 18.48 -3.07
C ILE A 98 2.34 18.59 -3.16
N LEU A 99 1.72 19.52 -2.42
CA LEU A 99 0.28 19.73 -2.42
C LEU A 99 -0.25 20.38 -3.72
N GLU A 100 0.58 21.10 -4.47
CA GLU A 100 0.24 21.57 -5.83
C GLU A 100 0.12 20.39 -6.81
N ILE A 101 0.98 19.38 -6.67
CA ILE A 101 1.01 18.19 -7.53
C ILE A 101 -0.02 17.15 -7.05
N TYR A 102 -0.16 17.01 -5.74
CA TYR A 102 -1.03 16.04 -5.07
C TYR A 102 -1.88 16.77 -4.02
N PRO A 103 -2.98 17.44 -4.44
CA PRO A 103 -3.85 18.14 -3.50
C PRO A 103 -4.35 17.19 -2.42
N GLN A 104 -4.49 17.71 -1.20
CA GLN A 104 -4.93 16.92 -0.05
C GLN A 104 -6.24 16.20 -0.42
N GLN A 105 -6.19 14.87 -0.33
CA GLN A 105 -7.39 14.06 -0.42
C GLN A 105 -8.13 14.20 0.92
N PRO A 106 -9.46 14.35 0.92
CA PRO A 106 -10.23 14.38 2.16
C PRO A 106 -9.95 13.10 2.96
N PHE A 107 -9.48 13.26 4.19
CA PHE A 107 -9.32 12.15 5.12
C PHE A 107 -10.70 11.85 5.73
N ASP A 108 -11.32 10.75 5.32
CA ASP A 108 -12.55 10.29 5.96
C ASP A 108 -12.24 9.54 7.26
N ALA A 109 -12.27 10.28 8.37
CA ALA A 109 -12.11 9.73 9.71
C ALA A 109 -13.31 8.86 10.14
N ALA A 110 -14.47 8.95 9.49
CA ALA A 110 -15.68 8.23 9.88
C ALA A 110 -15.58 6.72 9.62
N GLY A 111 -14.70 6.29 8.71
CA GLY A 111 -14.39 4.87 8.48
C GLY A 111 -13.51 4.22 9.55
N TYR A 112 -13.02 4.97 10.55
CA TYR A 112 -12.04 4.50 11.54
C TYR A 112 -12.59 4.26 12.95
N THR A 113 -13.87 4.54 13.22
CA THR A 113 -14.52 4.05 14.44
C THR A 113 -14.76 2.55 14.28
N ALA A 114 -13.79 1.76 14.71
CA ALA A 114 -13.86 0.31 14.75
C ALA A 114 -15.12 -0.16 15.50
N LYS A 115 -15.83 -1.13 14.90
CA LYS A 115 -16.48 -2.21 15.64
C LYS A 115 -15.44 -3.27 15.96
#